data_AF-A0A238WI94-F1
#
_entry.id   AF-A0A238WI94-F1
#
_cell.length_a   1.000
_cell.length_b   1.000
_cell.length_c   1.000
_cell.angle_alpha   90.00
_cell.angle_beta   90.00
_cell.angle_gamma   90.00
#
_symmetry.space_group_name_H-M   'P 1'
#
loop_
_entity.id
_entity.type
_entity.pdbx_description
1 polymer ?
#
loop_
_entity_poly.entity_id
_entity_poly.type
_entity_poly.pdbx_seq_one_letter_code
_entity_poly.pdbx_strand_id
1 'polypeptide(L)'
;MGFIFTQMEVMNTNTLSKEAEKRLMNFFNHTIDPNDMAKAIRQINYLLALEVMRKNETLKNGIDNIENSFYWLNELAEILNPYLDKE
;
A
#
# COMPACT_ATOMS: atom_id res chain seq x y z
N MET A 1 -7.62 -34.24 37.52
CA MET A 1 -6.89 -32.96 37.49
C MET A 1 -6.39 -32.74 36.07
N GLY A 2 -7.21 -32.12 35.23
CA GLY A 2 -6.85 -31.79 33.84
C GLY A 2 -6.49 -30.32 33.76
N PHE A 3 -5.25 -30.02 33.41
CA PHE A 3 -4.79 -28.68 33.07
C PHE A 3 -5.42 -28.28 31.73
N ILE A 4 -6.28 -27.25 31.73
CA ILE A 4 -6.67 -26.57 30.49
C ILE A 4 -5.78 -25.33 30.39
N PHE A 5 -4.67 -25.47 29.66
CA PHE A 5 -4.00 -24.32 29.08
C PHE A 5 -4.82 -23.93 27.84
N THR A 6 -5.72 -22.97 27.99
CA THR A 6 -6.26 -22.27 26.82
C THR A 6 -5.11 -21.44 26.27
N GLN A 7 -4.52 -21.86 25.15
CA GLN A 7 -3.65 -20.96 24.39
C GLN A 7 -4.50 -19.76 24.00
N MET A 8 -4.15 -18.58 24.49
CA MET A 8 -4.59 -17.33 23.91
C MET A 8 -4.10 -17.35 22.46
N GLU A 9 -4.97 -17.66 21.51
CA GLU A 9 -4.77 -17.27 20.13
C GLU A 9 -4.50 -15.77 20.15
N VAL A 10 -3.26 -15.36 19.87
CA VAL A 10 -2.94 -13.97 19.58
C VAL A 10 -3.65 -13.67 18.26
N MET A 11 -4.91 -13.22 18.36
CA MET A 11 -5.59 -12.62 17.23
C MET A 11 -4.82 -11.35 16.91
N ASN A 12 -3.89 -11.46 15.95
CA ASN A 12 -3.14 -10.32 15.45
C ASN A 12 -4.13 -9.47 14.66
N THR A 13 -4.86 -8.60 15.35
CA THR A 13 -5.73 -7.64 14.68
C THR A 13 -4.79 -6.73 13.92
N ASN A 14 -4.79 -6.83 12.58
CA ASN A 14 -4.03 -5.96 11.67
C ASN A 14 -4.58 -4.52 11.68
N THR A 15 -4.92 -4.02 12.86
CA THR A 15 -5.45 -2.70 13.14
C THR A 15 -4.29 -1.78 13.44
N LEU A 16 -4.31 -0.61 12.80
CA LEU A 16 -3.37 0.45 13.10
C LEU A 16 -3.51 0.90 14.56
N SER A 17 -2.42 1.40 15.14
CA SER A 17 -2.53 2.12 16.41
C SER A 17 -3.34 3.41 16.21
N LYS A 18 -4.01 3.88 17.26
CA LYS A 18 -4.78 5.14 17.21
C LYS A 18 -3.93 6.34 16.81
N GLU A 19 -2.66 6.34 17.20
CA GLU A 19 -1.70 7.37 16.78
C GLU A 19 -1.38 7.27 15.28
N ALA A 20 -1.19 6.06 14.74
CA ALA A 20 -0.97 5.88 13.31
C ALA A 20 -2.19 6.31 12.48
N GLU A 21 -3.40 5.94 12.89
CA GLU A 21 -4.65 6.41 12.25
C GLU A 21 -4.72 7.94 12.21
N LYS A 22 -4.46 8.60 13.35
CA LYS A 22 -4.49 10.07 13.44
C LYS A 22 -3.46 10.72 12.52
N ARG A 23 -2.25 10.19 12.46
CA ARG A 23 -1.18 10.71 11.59
C ARG A 23 -1.51 10.52 10.11
N LEU A 24 -2.07 9.38 9.74
CA LEU A 24 -2.53 9.14 8.36
C LEU A 24 -3.65 10.09 7.97
N MET A 25 -4.69 10.24 8.80
CA MET A 25 -5.77 11.20 8.55
C MET A 25 -5.22 12.62 8.40
N ASN A 26 -4.29 13.03 9.27
CA ASN A 26 -3.69 14.36 9.16
C ASN A 26 -2.91 14.53 7.85
N PHE A 27 -2.14 13.51 7.46
CA PHE A 27 -1.36 13.53 6.22
C PHE A 27 -2.25 13.69 4.98
N PHE A 28 -3.28 12.83 4.85
CA PHE A 28 -4.18 12.84 3.69
C PHE A 28 -5.09 14.07 3.63
N ASN A 29 -5.40 14.70 4.76
CA ASN A 29 -6.27 15.87 4.78
C ASN A 29 -5.54 17.20 4.57
N HIS A 30 -4.23 17.29 4.82
CA HIS A 30 -3.54 18.59 4.89
C HIS A 30 -2.23 18.69 4.09
N THR A 31 -1.69 17.59 3.56
CA THR A 31 -0.37 17.65 2.88
C THR A 31 -0.49 17.95 1.39
N ILE A 32 -1.44 17.31 0.71
CA ILE A 32 -1.61 17.38 -0.74
C ILE A 32 -3.06 16.99 -1.07
N ASP A 33 -3.59 17.53 -2.18
CA ASP A 33 -4.91 17.12 -2.68
C ASP A 33 -4.94 15.60 -2.96
N PRO A 34 -5.96 14.85 -2.50
CA PRO A 34 -6.04 13.41 -2.70
C PRO A 34 -5.97 12.99 -4.17
N ASN A 35 -6.54 13.77 -5.10
CA ASN A 35 -6.50 13.45 -6.53
C ASN A 35 -5.09 13.65 -7.10
N ASP A 36 -4.40 14.73 -6.70
CA ASP A 36 -3.02 14.97 -7.10
C ASP A 36 -2.08 13.89 -6.54
N MET A 37 -2.32 13.44 -5.31
CA MET A 37 -1.58 12.32 -4.73
C MET A 37 -1.82 11.02 -5.50
N ALA A 38 -3.08 10.70 -5.82
CA ALA A 38 -3.42 9.52 -6.62
C ALA A 38 -2.72 9.56 -7.99
N LYS A 39 -2.71 10.71 -8.67
CA LYS A 39 -1.98 10.92 -9.94
C LYS A 39 -0.49 10.65 -9.79
N ALA A 40 0.14 11.21 -8.76
CA ALA A 40 1.57 10.99 -8.49
C ALA A 40 1.89 9.51 -8.22
N ILE A 41 1.07 8.81 -7.43
CA ILE A 41 1.25 7.38 -7.13
C ILE A 41 1.12 6.52 -8.40
N ARG A 42 0.12 6.78 -9.25
CA ARG A 42 -0.04 6.02 -10.51
C ARG A 42 1.11 6.27 -11.48
N GLN A 43 1.59 7.51 -11.57
CA GLN A 43 2.74 7.84 -12.42
C GLN A 43 3.99 7.05 -12.02
N ILE A 44 4.32 7.00 -10.73
CA ILE A 44 5.49 6.23 -10.29
C ILE A 44 5.26 4.72 -10.47
N ASN A 45 4.06 4.21 -10.23
CA ASN A 45 3.73 2.80 -10.47
C ASN A 45 3.87 2.42 -11.95
N TYR A 46 3.40 3.27 -12.86
CA TYR A 46 3.57 3.06 -14.30
C TYR A 46 5.05 2.99 -14.71
N LEU A 47 5.89 3.91 -14.18
CA LEU A 47 7.33 3.89 -14.42
C LEU A 47 8.00 2.63 -13.87
N LEU A 48 7.60 2.17 -12.67
CA LEU A 48 8.10 0.92 -12.09
C LEU A 48 7.74 -0.28 -12.97
N ALA A 49 6.50 -0.36 -13.44
CA ALA A 49 6.06 -1.43 -14.35
C ALA A 49 6.86 -1.43 -15.66
N LEU A 50 7.08 -0.26 -16.26
CA LEU A 50 7.90 -0.13 -17.47
C LEU A 50 9.33 -0.65 -17.26
N GLU A 51 9.96 -0.31 -16.13
CA GLU A 51 11.34 -0.73 -15.88
C GLU A 51 11.46 -2.24 -15.60
N VAL A 52 10.46 -2.84 -14.92
CA VAL A 52 10.35 -4.30 -14.78
C VAL A 52 10.16 -4.97 -16.14
N MET A 53 9.27 -4.45 -16.99
CA MET A 53 9.03 -4.97 -18.34
C MET A 53 10.26 -4.88 -19.24
N ARG A 54 11.13 -3.88 -19.00
CA ARG A 54 12.41 -3.70 -19.72
C ARG A 54 13.45 -4.78 -19.40
N LYS A 55 13.11 -5.77 -18.55
CA LYS A 55 13.95 -6.91 -18.15
C LYS A 55 15.34 -6.49 -17.68
N ASN A 56 15.45 -5.34 -17.02
CA ASN A 56 16.72 -4.90 -16.47
C ASN A 56 17.19 -5.95 -15.45
N GLU A 57 18.35 -6.56 -15.71
CA GLU A 57 18.80 -7.76 -14.99
C GLU A 57 18.97 -7.51 -13.49
N THR A 58 19.18 -6.25 -13.11
CA THR A 58 19.29 -5.80 -11.72
C THR A 58 17.99 -5.96 -10.92
N LEU A 59 16.82 -5.94 -11.57
CA LEU A 59 15.52 -6.08 -10.90
C LEU A 59 15.08 -7.53 -10.71
N LYS A 60 15.73 -8.50 -11.36
CA LYS A 60 15.37 -9.93 -11.29
C LYS A 60 15.44 -10.52 -9.88
N ASN A 61 16.28 -9.97 -9.00
CA ASN A 61 16.47 -10.48 -7.63
C ASN A 61 15.45 -9.90 -6.62
N GLY A 62 14.51 -9.05 -7.05
CA GLY A 62 13.54 -8.39 -6.17
C GLY A 62 12.13 -8.26 -6.73
N ILE A 63 11.79 -9.00 -7.79
CA ILE A 63 10.51 -8.89 -8.51
C ILE A 63 9.32 -9.09 -7.57
N ASP A 64 9.34 -10.11 -6.71
CA ASP A 64 8.22 -10.40 -5.80
C ASP A 64 7.92 -9.25 -4.83
N ASN A 65 8.94 -8.52 -4.37
CA ASN A 65 8.76 -7.35 -3.50
C ASN A 65 8.20 -6.14 -4.29
N ILE A 66 8.55 -6.04 -5.56
CA ILE A 66 8.04 -5.00 -6.46
C ILE A 66 6.59 -5.27 -6.83
N GLU A 67 6.20 -6.52 -7.08
CA GLU A 67 4.81 -6.89 -7.36
C GLU A 67 3.87 -6.50 -6.21
N ASN A 68 4.24 -6.85 -4.97
CA ASN A 68 3.45 -6.47 -3.80
C ASN A 68 3.39 -4.94 -3.61
N SER A 69 4.52 -4.25 -3.81
CA SER A 69 4.57 -2.79 -3.72
C SER A 69 3.70 -2.13 -4.79
N PHE A 70 3.76 -2.64 -6.02
CA PHE A 70 2.96 -2.16 -7.15
C PHE A 70 1.46 -2.32 -6.86
N TYR A 71 1.06 -3.48 -6.35
CA TYR A 71 -0.31 -3.75 -5.94
C TYR A 71 -0.79 -2.74 -4.88
N TRP A 72 -0.09 -2.61 -3.74
CA TRP A 72 -0.52 -1.71 -2.66
C TRP A 72 -0.57 -0.24 -3.07
N LEU A 73 0.36 0.21 -3.93
CA LEU A 73 0.37 1.58 -4.43
C LEU A 73 -0.82 1.84 -5.37
N ASN A 74 -1.23 0.88 -6.20
CA ASN A 74 -2.42 1.03 -7.03
C ASN A 74 -3.69 1.06 -6.18
N GLU A 75 -3.82 0.15 -5.22
CA GLU A 75 -4.95 0.13 -4.28
C GLU A 75 -5.06 1.46 -3.52
N LEU A 76 -3.94 2.01 -3.05
CA LEU A 76 -3.95 3.32 -2.37
C LEU A 76 -4.37 4.44 -3.32
N ALA A 77 -3.89 4.44 -4.57
CA ALA A 77 -4.30 5.44 -5.55
C ALA A 77 -5.80 5.36 -5.88
N GLU A 78 -6.36 4.15 -5.94
CA GLU A 78 -7.80 3.93 -6.16
C GLU A 78 -8.64 4.40 -4.96
N ILE A 79 -8.18 4.15 -3.73
CA ILE A 79 -8.83 4.67 -2.51
C ILE A 79 -8.86 6.21 -2.51
N LEU A 80 -7.77 6.84 -2.94
CA LEU A 80 -7.63 8.31 -2.96
C LEU A 80 -8.42 8.96 -4.10
N ASN A 81 -8.48 8.33 -5.27
CA ASN A 81 -9.28 8.78 -6.40
C ASN A 81 -9.89 7.59 -7.17
N PRO A 82 -11.13 7.19 -6.86
CA PRO A 82 -11.77 6.02 -7.45
C PRO A 82 -12.27 6.24 -8.88
N TYR A 83 -12.23 7.48 -9.40
CA TYR A 83 -12.73 7.81 -10.74
C TYR A 83 -11.65 8.37 -11.66
N LEU A 84 -10.37 8.25 -11.29
CA LEU A 84 -9.27 8.82 -12.06
C LEU A 84 -9.17 8.27 -13.49
N ASP A 85 -9.57 7.00 -13.71
CA ASP A 85 -9.59 6.38 -15.05
C ASP A 85 -10.68 6.95 -15.98
N LYS A 86 -11.46 7.92 -15.51
CA LYS A 86 -12.52 8.61 -16.26
C LYS A 86 -12.20 10.08 -16.54
N GLU A 87 -11.05 10.59 -16.10
CA GLU A 87 -10.48 11.90 -16.47
C GLU A 87 -9.61 11.79 -17.73
#